data_AF-A0A8T0DVG2-F1
#
_entry.id   AF-A0A8T0DVG2-F1
#
_cell.length_a   1.000
_cell.length_b   1.000
_cell.length_c   1.000
_cell.angle_alpha   90.00
_cell.angle_beta   90.00
_cell.angle_gamma   90.00
#
_symmetry.space_group_name_H-M   'P 1'
#
loop_
_entity.id
_entity.type
_entity.pdbx_description
1 polymer ?
#
loop_
_entity_poly.entity_id
_entity_poly.type
_entity_poly.pdbx_seq_one_letter_code
_entity_poly.pdbx_strand_id
1 'polypeptide(L)'
;MLPPLADKTMGKSLRHKLWIAFLAYRGLAFIVLYPIVLIIAPLLISGQPGKGAYILFLMAGYWTTEVIPIYVTALFPILLGPLFGVLTSNSVTIAYMKDTNMLFLGGILVACAIEHRRLHRRIAIKVLKLVGSDPKM
;
A
#
# COMPACT_ATOMS: atom_id res chain seq x y z
N MET A 1 4.68 -32.42 37.42
CA MET A 1 3.78 -31.24 37.44
C MET A 1 4.42 -30.15 36.58
N LEU A 2 3.97 -29.97 35.33
CA LEU A 2 4.40 -28.96 34.35
C LEU A 2 3.33 -27.84 34.29
N PRO A 3 3.62 -26.61 33.83
CA PRO A 3 4.78 -25.75 34.12
C PRO A 3 4.41 -24.27 34.43
N PRO A 4 5.31 -23.47 35.04
CA PRO A 4 5.15 -22.04 35.31
C PRO A 4 5.65 -21.14 34.15
N LEU A 5 5.07 -21.28 32.95
CA LEU A 5 5.50 -20.55 31.73
C LEU A 5 4.43 -19.62 31.11
N ALA A 6 3.24 -19.54 31.70
CA ALA A 6 2.10 -18.77 31.16
C ALA A 6 2.12 -17.26 31.47
N ASP A 7 2.85 -16.83 32.51
CA ASP A 7 2.85 -15.44 32.98
C ASP A 7 3.72 -14.51 32.10
N LYS A 8 4.99 -14.90 31.84
CA LYS A 8 5.92 -14.09 31.03
C LYS A 8 5.51 -13.92 29.57
N THR A 9 4.75 -14.87 29.02
CA THR A 9 4.25 -14.83 27.63
C THR A 9 3.04 -13.91 27.49
N MET A 10 2.15 -13.87 28.49
CA MET A 10 1.00 -12.96 28.53
C MET A 10 1.43 -11.49 28.64
N GLY A 11 2.40 -11.16 29.49
CA GLY A 11 2.86 -9.77 29.68
C GLY A 11 3.50 -9.15 28.43
N LYS A 12 4.29 -9.92 27.66
CA LYS A 12 4.84 -9.46 26.37
C LYS A 12 3.75 -9.25 25.32
N SER A 13 2.77 -10.16 25.27
CA SER A 13 1.61 -10.05 24.37
C SER A 13 0.77 -8.81 24.66
N LEU A 14 0.53 -8.51 25.95
CA LEU A 14 -0.25 -7.34 26.36
C LEU A 14 0.45 -6.03 26.03
N ARG A 15 1.76 -5.90 26.31
CA ARG A 15 2.55 -4.71 25.96
C ARG A 15 2.60 -4.48 24.45
N HIS A 16 2.75 -5.54 23.65
CA HIS A 16 2.77 -5.43 22.19
C HIS A 16 1.41 -5.00 21.64
N LYS A 17 0.30 -5.55 22.16
CA LYS A 17 -1.07 -5.11 21.83
C LYS A 17 -1.32 -3.66 22.21
N LEU A 18 -0.88 -3.22 23.40
CA LEU A 18 -0.99 -1.83 23.85
C LEU A 18 -0.16 -0.87 22.99
N TRP A 19 1.03 -1.31 22.55
CA TRP A 19 1.90 -0.52 21.68
C TRP A 19 1.32 -0.37 20.27
N ILE A 20 0.79 -1.46 19.70
CA ILE A 20 0.08 -1.44 18.40
C ILE A 20 -1.19 -0.59 18.50
N ALA A 21 -1.95 -0.69 19.59
CA ALA A 21 -3.14 0.13 19.82
C ALA A 21 -2.79 1.63 19.94
N PHE A 22 -1.70 1.96 20.62
CA PHE A 22 -1.20 3.34 20.71
C PHE A 22 -0.74 3.89 19.36
N LEU A 23 0.02 3.11 18.59
CA LEU A 23 0.42 3.46 17.21
C LEU A 23 -0.79 3.61 16.29
N ALA A 24 -1.79 2.73 16.41
CA ALA A 24 -3.03 2.80 15.65
C ALA A 24 -3.84 4.05 16.00
N TYR A 25 -3.92 4.42 17.29
CA TYR A 25 -4.64 5.62 17.72
C TYR A 25 -3.95 6.90 17.23
N ARG A 26 -2.60 6.95 17.27
CA ARG A 26 -1.82 8.06 16.71
C ARG A 26 -2.01 8.19 15.19
N GLY A 27 -2.01 7.07 14.47
CA GLY A 27 -2.27 7.04 13.03
C GLY A 27 -3.70 7.48 12.69
N LEU A 28 -4.70 6.98 13.43
CA LEU A 28 -6.10 7.36 13.26
C LEU A 28 -6.32 8.86 13.46
N ALA A 29 -5.70 9.44 14.49
CA ALA A 29 -5.75 10.88 14.72
C ALA A 29 -5.18 11.66 13.53
N PHE A 30 -4.07 11.21 12.95
CA PHE A 30 -3.47 11.84 11.77
C PHE A 30 -4.36 11.74 10.52
N ILE A 31 -5.02 10.59 10.29
CA ILE A 31 -5.97 10.39 9.18
C ILE A 31 -7.13 11.41 9.25
N VAL A 32 -7.56 11.79 10.45
CA VAL A 32 -8.71 12.69 10.60
C VAL A 32 -8.26 14.15 10.64
N LEU A 33 -7.23 14.49 11.40
CA LEU A 33 -6.75 15.87 11.55
C LEU A 33 -6.14 16.44 10.26
N TYR A 34 -5.33 15.64 9.55
CA TYR A 34 -4.61 16.10 8.37
C TYR A 34 -5.53 16.61 7.23
N PRO A 35 -6.59 15.88 6.79
CA PRO A 35 -7.49 16.39 5.78
C PRO A 35 -8.31 17.59 6.28
N ILE A 36 -8.67 17.64 7.57
CA ILE A 36 -9.40 18.78 8.16
C ILE A 36 -8.55 20.06 8.05
N VAL A 37 -7.26 19.98 8.37
CA VAL A 37 -6.34 21.12 8.21
C VAL A 37 -6.20 21.51 6.73
N LEU A 38 -6.14 20.53 5.83
CA LEU A 38 -6.01 20.79 4.40
C LEU A 38 -7.26 21.39 3.75
N ILE A 39 -8.46 21.25 4.33
CA ILE A 39 -9.70 21.87 3.81
C ILE A 39 -9.61 23.40 3.74
N ILE A 40 -8.69 24.01 4.50
CA ILE A 40 -8.39 25.45 4.41
C ILE A 40 -7.84 25.84 3.02
N ALA A 41 -7.13 24.94 2.32
CA ALA A 41 -6.51 25.20 1.03
C ALA A 41 -7.50 25.49 -0.12
N PRO A 42 -8.56 24.68 -0.36
CA PRO A 42 -9.59 25.00 -1.35
C PRO A 42 -10.49 26.18 -0.93
N LEU A 43 -10.46 26.59 0.34
CA LEU A 43 -11.14 27.79 0.84
C LEU A 43 -10.36 29.08 0.50
N LEU A 44 -9.03 29.03 0.52
CA LEU A 44 -8.14 30.15 0.18
C LEU A 44 -8.06 30.40 -1.33
N ILE A 45 -8.09 29.34 -2.13
CA ILE A 45 -8.01 29.41 -3.60
C ILE A 45 -9.32 28.88 -4.17
N SER A 46 -10.24 29.79 -4.48
CA SER A 46 -11.51 29.47 -5.10
C SER A 46 -11.33 29.00 -6.55
N GLY A 47 -11.82 27.80 -6.85
CA GLY A 47 -11.83 27.23 -8.22
C GLY A 47 -11.45 25.75 -8.29
N GLN A 48 -11.36 25.22 -9.52
CA GLN A 48 -10.82 23.88 -9.79
C GLN A 48 -9.37 23.65 -9.32
N PRO A 49 -8.42 24.61 -9.45
CA PRO A 49 -7.03 24.35 -9.04
C PRO A 49 -6.88 24.16 -7.52
N GLY A 50 -7.65 24.88 -6.70
CA GLY A 50 -7.62 24.71 -5.24
C GLY A 50 -8.07 23.32 -4.79
N LYS A 51 -9.11 22.77 -5.44
CA LYS A 51 -9.61 21.41 -5.20
C LYS A 51 -8.61 20.33 -5.66
N GLY A 52 -7.95 20.55 -6.80
CA GLY A 52 -6.89 19.66 -7.28
C GLY A 52 -5.68 19.64 -6.36
N ALA A 53 -5.24 20.82 -5.88
CA ALA A 53 -4.16 20.95 -4.91
C ALA A 53 -4.48 20.25 -3.59
N TYR A 54 -5.73 20.37 -3.09
CA TYR A 54 -6.17 19.63 -1.91
C TYR A 54 -5.95 18.13 -2.04
N ILE A 55 -6.40 17.53 -3.15
CA ILE A 55 -6.23 16.08 -3.39
C ILE A 55 -4.74 15.72 -3.47
N LEU A 56 -3.93 16.53 -4.15
CA LEU A 56 -2.49 16.31 -4.30
C LEU A 56 -1.75 16.33 -2.95
N PHE A 57 -1.97 17.35 -2.12
CA PHE A 57 -1.34 17.48 -0.81
C PHE A 57 -1.85 16.43 0.17
N LEU A 58 -3.12 16.06 0.08
CA LEU A 58 -3.70 14.99 0.87
C LEU A 58 -2.98 13.66 0.57
N MET A 59 -2.79 13.33 -0.72
CA MET A 59 -2.04 12.13 -1.11
C MET A 59 -0.58 12.19 -0.70
N ALA A 60 0.10 13.33 -0.91
CA ALA A 60 1.51 13.49 -0.54
C ALA A 60 1.75 13.30 0.96
N GLY A 61 0.86 13.82 1.80
CA GLY A 61 0.92 13.61 3.24
C GLY A 61 0.71 12.15 3.63
N TYR A 62 -0.26 11.47 3.02
CA TYR A 62 -0.49 10.06 3.30
C TYR A 62 0.60 9.12 2.77
N TRP A 63 1.27 9.47 1.66
CA TRP A 63 2.43 8.72 1.19
C TRP A 63 3.66 8.90 2.09
N THR A 64 3.94 10.12 2.54
CA THR A 64 5.12 10.37 3.40
C THR A 64 4.96 9.80 4.80
N THR A 65 3.74 9.71 5.29
CA THR A 65 3.45 9.21 6.66
C THR A 65 3.10 7.73 6.71
N GLU A 66 2.88 7.08 5.55
CA GLU A 66 2.52 5.66 5.42
C GLU A 66 1.39 5.18 6.35
N VAL A 67 0.51 6.09 6.79
CA VAL A 67 -0.54 5.77 7.76
C VAL A 67 -1.62 4.87 7.16
N ILE A 68 -1.80 4.96 5.84
CA ILE A 68 -2.69 4.14 5.03
C ILE A 68 -1.81 3.42 3.98
N PRO A 69 -2.08 2.15 3.64
CA PRO A 69 -1.30 1.45 2.63
C PRO A 69 -1.25 2.22 1.31
N ILE A 70 -0.08 2.25 0.67
CA ILE A 70 0.22 3.06 -0.53
C ILE A 70 -0.79 2.83 -1.66
N TYR A 71 -1.29 1.60 -1.81
CA TYR A 71 -2.29 1.27 -2.83
C TYR A 71 -3.69 1.84 -2.52
N VAL A 72 -4.07 1.95 -1.24
CA VAL A 72 -5.35 2.55 -0.84
C VAL A 72 -5.28 4.06 -1.04
N THR A 73 -4.18 4.71 -0.66
CA THR A 73 -3.99 6.15 -0.89
C THR A 73 -3.95 6.48 -2.38
N ALA A 74 -3.38 5.61 -3.21
CA ALA A 74 -3.35 5.76 -4.66
C ALA A 74 -4.76 5.77 -5.30
N LEU A 75 -5.80 5.22 -4.65
CA LEU A 75 -7.18 5.24 -5.16
C LEU A 75 -7.94 6.53 -4.85
N PHE A 76 -7.39 7.41 -4.01
CA PHE A 76 -8.07 8.64 -3.58
C PHE A 76 -8.53 9.54 -4.73
N PRO A 77 -7.76 9.76 -5.81
CA PRO A 77 -8.20 10.56 -6.96
C PRO A 77 -9.45 10.01 -7.65
N ILE A 78 -9.62 8.68 -7.70
CA ILE A 78 -10.80 8.05 -8.31
C ILE A 78 -12.07 8.43 -7.54
N LEU A 79 -11.96 8.50 -6.22
CA LEU A 79 -13.09 8.83 -5.35
C LEU A 79 -13.28 10.35 -5.22
N LEU A 80 -12.22 11.06 -4.84
CA LEU A 80 -12.26 12.49 -4.51
C LEU A 80 -12.33 13.37 -5.77
N GLY A 81 -11.70 12.98 -6.87
CA GLY A 81 -11.68 13.76 -8.11
C GLY A 81 -13.09 14.05 -8.65
N PRO A 82 -13.93 13.03 -8.86
CA PRO A 82 -15.34 13.20 -9.24
C PRO A 82 -16.19 13.85 -8.15
N LEU A 83 -15.95 13.51 -6.87
CA LEU A 83 -16.70 14.07 -5.74
C LEU A 83 -16.55 15.59 -5.63
N PHE A 84 -15.34 16.11 -5.85
CA PHE A 84 -15.08 17.55 -5.85
C PHE A 84 -15.37 18.23 -7.20
N GLY A 85 -15.75 17.46 -8.23
CA GLY A 85 -16.04 17.96 -9.58
C GLY A 85 -14.81 18.48 -10.32
N VAL A 86 -13.61 17.97 -9.99
CA VAL A 86 -12.35 18.39 -10.63
C VAL A 86 -12.14 17.64 -11.95
N LEU A 87 -12.44 16.34 -11.96
CA LEU A 87 -12.30 15.46 -13.13
C LEU A 87 -13.53 14.54 -13.21
N THR A 88 -13.90 14.12 -14.43
CA THR A 88 -14.96 13.14 -14.62
C THR A 88 -14.47 11.75 -14.23
N SER A 89 -15.36 10.89 -13.72
CA SER A 89 -14.99 9.53 -13.30
C SER A 89 -14.33 8.73 -14.43
N ASN A 90 -14.75 8.96 -15.68
CA ASN A 90 -14.18 8.31 -16.84
C ASN A 90 -12.72 8.75 -17.08
N SER A 91 -12.44 10.06 -17.04
CA SER A 91 -11.08 10.56 -17.28
C SER A 91 -10.09 10.11 -16.21
N VAL A 92 -10.52 10.04 -14.95
CA VAL A 92 -9.68 9.53 -13.86
C VAL A 92 -9.39 8.05 -14.03
N THR A 93 -10.40 7.23 -14.35
CA THR A 93 -10.26 5.77 -14.45
C THR A 93 -9.32 5.35 -15.59
N ILE A 94 -9.32 6.08 -16.71
CA ILE A 94 -8.40 5.84 -17.83
C ILE A 94 -6.93 5.93 -17.38
N ALA A 95 -6.61 6.81 -16.42
CA ALA A 95 -5.25 6.94 -15.90
C ALA A 95 -4.79 5.70 -15.11
N TYR A 96 -5.71 4.92 -14.55
CA TYR A 96 -5.40 3.69 -13.81
C TYR A 96 -5.30 2.48 -14.74
N MET A 97 -6.06 2.45 -15.83
CA MET A 97 -6.06 1.36 -16.82
C MET A 97 -5.09 1.59 -17.98
N LYS A 98 -3.95 2.25 -17.74
CA LYS A 98 -2.91 2.41 -18.76
C LYS A 98 -2.25 1.08 -19.12
N ASP A 99 -1.83 0.94 -20.38
CA ASP A 99 -1.16 -0.26 -20.90
C ASP A 99 0.00 -0.72 -20.02
N THR A 100 0.78 0.22 -19.49
CA THR A 100 1.88 -0.07 -18.57
C THR A 100 1.41 -0.77 -17.29
N ASN A 101 0.32 -0.30 -16.66
CA ASN A 101 -0.21 -0.92 -15.45
C ASN A 101 -0.78 -2.32 -15.76
N MET A 102 -1.44 -2.48 -16.90
CA MET A 102 -1.93 -3.78 -17.36
C MET A 102 -0.80 -4.77 -17.65
N LEU A 103 0.30 -4.31 -18.22
CA LEU A 103 1.50 -5.12 -18.45
C LEU A 103 2.11 -5.59 -17.12
N PHE A 104 2.21 -4.71 -16.12
CA PHE A 104 2.69 -5.09 -14.79
C PHE A 104 1.77 -6.12 -14.13
N LEU A 105 0.45 -5.92 -14.19
CA LEU A 105 -0.53 -6.89 -13.69
C LEU A 105 -0.38 -8.24 -14.40
N GLY A 106 -0.27 -8.24 -15.74
CA GLY A 106 -0.01 -9.45 -16.53
C GLY A 106 1.30 -10.14 -16.14
N GLY A 107 2.37 -9.38 -15.93
CA GLY A 107 3.66 -9.90 -15.48
C GLY A 107 3.59 -10.58 -14.11
N ILE A 108 2.89 -9.98 -13.15
CA ILE A 108 2.67 -10.56 -11.82
C ILE A 108 1.81 -11.82 -11.92
N LEU A 109 0.76 -11.82 -12.75
CA LEU A 109 -0.07 -13.00 -13.01
C LEU A 109 0.75 -14.16 -13.58
N VAL A 110 1.62 -13.89 -14.56
CA VAL A 110 2.54 -14.89 -15.12
C VAL A 110 3.53 -15.39 -14.07
N ALA A 111 4.11 -14.52 -13.25
CA ALA A 111 4.99 -14.91 -12.15
C ALA A 111 4.28 -15.84 -11.15
N CYS A 112 3.03 -15.52 -10.78
CA CYS A 112 2.21 -16.36 -9.90
C CYS A 112 1.90 -17.72 -10.54
N ALA A 113 1.61 -17.77 -11.85
CA ALA A 113 1.42 -19.04 -12.56
C ALA A 113 2.71 -19.90 -12.57
N ILE A 114 3.87 -19.28 -12.77
CA ILE A 114 5.20 -19.95 -12.70
C ILE A 114 5.46 -20.49 -11.28
N GLU A 115 5.12 -19.72 -10.25
CA GLU A 115 5.23 -20.12 -8.86
C GLU A 115 4.33 -21.33 -8.54
N HIS A 116 3.06 -21.25 -8.93
CA HIS A 116 2.09 -22.32 -8.70
C HIS A 116 2.50 -23.64 -9.37
N ARG A 117 3.10 -23.58 -10.56
CA ARG A 117 3.63 -24.76 -11.26
C ARG A 117 5.02 -25.18 -10.78
N ARG A 118 5.60 -24.48 -9.79
CA ARG A 118 6.99 -24.64 -9.31
C ARG A 118 7.98 -24.68 -10.47
N LEU A 119 7.68 -23.97 -11.56
CA LEU A 119 8.44 -24.03 -12.80
C LEU A 119 9.85 -23.46 -12.57
N HIS A 120 9.97 -22.39 -11.78
CA HIS A 120 11.24 -21.83 -11.32
C HIS A 120 12.15 -22.91 -10.67
N ARG A 121 11.59 -23.79 -9.83
CA ARG A 121 12.34 -24.89 -9.18
C ARG A 121 12.75 -25.98 -10.18
N ARG A 122 11.89 -26.33 -11.13
CA ARG A 122 12.22 -27.30 -12.19
C ARG A 122 13.37 -26.80 -13.06
N ILE A 123 13.35 -25.51 -13.42
CA ILE A 123 14.42 -24.87 -14.19
C ILE A 123 15.71 -24.85 -13.36
N ALA A 124 15.66 -24.41 -12.09
CA ALA A 124 16.83 -24.40 -11.21
C ALA A 124 17.50 -25.77 -11.09
N ILE A 125 16.72 -26.83 -10.87
CA ILE A 125 17.26 -28.20 -10.77
C ILE A 125 17.86 -28.67 -12.12
N LYS A 126 17.25 -28.33 -13.26
CA LYS A 126 17.80 -28.67 -14.58
C LYS A 126 19.15 -27.98 -14.82
N VAL A 127 19.26 -26.70 -14.48
CA VAL A 127 20.51 -25.94 -14.59
C VAL A 127 21.57 -26.51 -13.65
N LEU A 128 21.21 -26.83 -12.40
CA LEU A 128 22.13 -27.46 -11.43
C LEU A 128 22.66 -28.81 -11.93
N LYS A 129 21.82 -29.61 -12.60
CA LYS A 129 22.25 -30.88 -13.21
C LYS A 129 23.19 -30.68 -14.40
N LEU A 130 23.07 -29.58 -15.13
CA LEU A 130 23.92 -29.27 -16.29
C LEU A 130 25.30 -28.73 -15.86
N VAL A 131 25.33 -27.84 -14.87
CA VAL A 131 26.58 -27.20 -14.39
C VAL A 131 27.32 -28.10 -13.38
N GLY A 132 26.60 -28.99 -12.69
CA GLY A 132 27.16 -29.80 -11.60
C GLY A 132 26.93 -29.12 -10.23
N SER A 133 26.96 -29.92 -9.16
CA SER A 133 26.67 -29.44 -7.79
C SER A 133 27.92 -29.02 -7.03
N ASP A 134 29.04 -28.77 -7.70
CA ASP A 134 30.29 -28.44 -7.04
C ASP A 134 30.40 -26.90 -6.86
N PRO A 135 30.26 -26.37 -5.63
CA PRO A 135 30.23 -24.93 -5.38
C PRO A 135 31.62 -24.26 -5.48
N LYS A 136 32.65 -24.99 -5.91
CA LYS A 136 34.05 -24.53 -5.99
C LYS A 136 34.59 -24.30 -7.42
N MET A 137 33.78 -24.44 -8.46
CA MET A 137 34.14 -23.98 -9.81
C MET A 137 33.69 -22.54 -10.06
#